data_AF-A0AA40SEK3-F1
#
_entry.id   AF-A0AA40SEK3-F1
#
_cell.length_a   1.000
_cell.length_b   1.000
_cell.length_c   1.000
_cell.angle_alpha   90.00
_cell.angle_beta   90.00
_cell.angle_gamma   90.00
#
_symmetry.space_group_name_H-M   'P 1'
#
loop_
_entity.id
_entity.type
_entity.pdbx_description
1 polymer ?
#
loop_
_entity_poly.entity_id
_entity_poly.type
_entity_poly.pdbx_seq_one_letter_code
_entity_poly.pdbx_strand_id
1 'polypeptide(L)'
;MLRITDARTGRPVDAAPARRGLTRVQAHTQGFDRSNLRVLLVADLLVRALELGGTPVWALHTGARQQAELRAAGAALGVRPFEEGRDAGTGLGEAQVLHVVSEGGAAPDGVTVAVAPVHGDDPGPPDGADPTALRLALLTRPRNTPVHIGPDVLADAADTLGHWRRAVADWAQRPSRPVPDAVRADLRAAWEDDLDAPGVLTVLRAAETDPALADGARFETYAYADRLLGLDLTRGLGTPA
;
A
#
# COMPACT_ATOMS: atom_id res chain seq x y z
N MET A 1 12.20 3.31 -11.86
CA MET A 1 12.80 2.76 -10.63
C MET A 1 12.13 3.44 -9.47
N LEU A 2 11.81 2.72 -8.37
CA LEU A 2 11.11 3.31 -7.23
C LEU A 2 11.96 4.39 -6.57
N ARG A 3 11.44 5.62 -6.51
CA ARG A 3 12.01 6.77 -5.82
C ARG A 3 11.13 7.14 -4.64
N ILE A 4 11.76 7.50 -3.53
CA ILE A 4 11.06 7.92 -2.31
C ILE A 4 11.61 9.27 -1.87
N THR A 5 10.73 10.18 -1.47
CA THR A 5 11.12 11.44 -0.85
C THR A 5 11.62 11.15 0.57
N ASP A 6 12.93 11.30 0.79
CA ASP A 6 13.52 11.19 2.13
C ASP A 6 13.10 12.37 2.99
N ALA A 7 12.32 12.10 4.03
CA ALA A 7 11.77 13.11 4.92
C ALA A 7 12.85 13.92 5.66
N ARG A 8 14.07 13.37 5.81
CA ARG A 8 15.19 14.09 6.45
C ARG A 8 15.76 15.21 5.58
N THR A 9 15.75 15.00 4.26
CA THR A 9 16.42 15.89 3.30
C THR A 9 15.45 16.59 2.34
N GLY A 10 14.22 16.10 2.25
CA GLY A 10 13.22 16.52 1.26
C GLY A 10 13.59 16.12 -0.18
N ARG A 11 14.62 15.29 -0.39
CA ARG A 11 15.09 14.93 -1.73
C ARG A 11 14.62 13.54 -2.11
N PRO A 12 14.27 13.32 -3.39
CA PRO A 12 13.96 11.98 -3.89
C PRO A 12 15.22 11.13 -3.97
N VAL A 13 15.20 9.96 -3.33
CA VAL A 13 16.27 8.96 -3.32
C VAL A 13 15.76 7.65 -3.90
N ASP A 14 16.66 6.86 -4.49
CA ASP A 14 16.30 5.54 -5.00
C ASP A 14 16.06 4.56 -3.84
N ALA A 15 14.92 3.88 -3.87
CA ALA A 15 14.48 3.02 -2.77
C ALA A 15 15.12 1.63 -2.81
N ALA A 16 15.67 1.24 -3.96
CA ALA A 16 16.38 -0.02 -4.15
C ALA A 16 17.87 0.26 -4.39
N PRO A 17 18.78 -0.57 -3.86
CA PRO A 17 20.21 -0.42 -4.08
C PRO A 17 20.56 -0.62 -5.56
N ALA A 18 21.58 0.10 -6.03
CA ALA A 18 22.05 0.02 -7.43
C ALA A 18 22.60 -1.37 -7.82
N ARG A 19 23.02 -2.17 -6.83
CA ARG A 19 23.38 -3.59 -6.98
C ARG A 19 22.22 -4.41 -6.43
N ARG A 20 21.93 -5.59 -7.02
CA ARG A 20 20.86 -6.52 -6.60
C ARG A 20 21.08 -7.04 -5.17
N GLY A 21 20.89 -6.17 -4.19
CA GLY A 21 21.03 -6.40 -2.76
C GLY A 21 19.67 -6.41 -2.08
N LEU A 22 19.64 -7.00 -0.89
CA LEU A 22 18.48 -7.00 -0.02
C LEU A 22 18.15 -5.58 0.43
N THR A 23 16.89 -5.16 0.32
CA THR A 23 16.39 -3.92 0.93
C THR A 23 15.67 -4.26 2.23
N ARG A 24 15.97 -3.53 3.30
CA ARG A 24 15.28 -3.70 4.58
C ARG A 24 14.23 -2.59 4.72
N VAL A 25 12.99 -2.95 4.98
CA VAL A 25 11.91 -2.00 5.29
C VAL A 25 11.56 -2.15 6.76
N GLN A 26 11.72 -1.09 7.54
CA GLN A 26 11.43 -1.09 8.97
C GLN A 26 10.26 -0.14 9.27
N ALA A 27 9.15 -0.69 9.76
CA ALA A 27 8.03 0.10 10.24
C ALA A 27 8.18 0.41 11.74
N HIS A 28 8.15 1.70 12.09
CA HIS A 28 8.28 2.18 13.48
C HIS A 28 6.94 2.70 13.99
N THR A 29 6.36 2.03 14.98
CA THR A 29 5.03 2.36 15.51
C THR A 29 5.05 2.57 17.01
N GLN A 30 4.30 3.54 17.52
CA GLN A 30 4.35 3.94 18.94
C GLN A 30 3.15 3.44 19.78
N GLY A 31 2.08 2.99 19.14
CA GLY A 31 0.87 2.48 19.78
C GLY A 31 -0.16 1.98 18.77
N PHE A 32 -1.38 1.73 19.24
CA PHE A 32 -2.50 1.33 18.39
C PHE A 32 -3.44 2.51 18.10
N ASP A 33 -3.30 3.09 16.91
CA ASP A 33 -4.19 4.10 16.34
C ASP A 33 -4.15 4.06 14.81
N ARG A 34 -5.03 4.83 14.14
CA ARG A 34 -5.09 4.89 12.67
C ARG A 34 -3.81 5.44 12.02
N SER A 35 -3.06 6.29 12.71
CA SER A 35 -1.79 6.81 12.18
C SER A 35 -0.73 5.70 12.13
N ASN A 36 -0.63 4.90 13.18
CA ASN A 36 0.25 3.74 13.25
C ASN A 36 -0.20 2.61 12.30
N LEU A 37 -1.51 2.44 12.09
CA LEU A 37 -2.02 1.57 11.03
C LEU A 37 -1.60 2.05 9.64
N ARG A 38 -1.67 3.36 9.39
CA ARG A 38 -1.22 3.93 8.12
C ARG A 38 0.29 3.76 7.93
N VAL A 39 1.10 3.83 8.98
CA VAL A 39 2.53 3.50 8.93
C VAL A 39 2.74 2.05 8.47
N LEU A 40 2.04 1.08 9.06
CA LEU A 40 2.12 -0.33 8.62
C LEU A 40 1.66 -0.50 7.18
N LEU A 41 0.58 0.17 6.78
CA LEU A 41 0.04 0.12 5.42
C LEU A 41 1.03 0.69 4.38
N VAL A 42 1.65 1.84 4.67
CA VAL A 42 2.65 2.45 3.78
C VAL A 42 3.89 1.56 3.70
N ALA A 43 4.31 0.96 4.81
CA ALA A 43 5.40 -0.01 4.80
C ALA A 43 5.08 -1.24 3.94
N ASP A 44 3.86 -1.79 4.02
CA ASP A 44 3.41 -2.89 3.17
C ASP A 44 3.39 -2.50 1.69
N LEU A 45 2.88 -1.32 1.36
CA LEU A 45 2.91 -0.77 0.00
C LEU A 45 4.33 -0.65 -0.54
N LEU A 46 5.26 -0.15 0.27
CA LEU A 46 6.67 -0.04 -0.08
C LEU A 46 7.29 -1.42 -0.37
N VAL A 47 7.03 -2.41 0.49
CA VAL A 47 7.49 -3.79 0.26
C VAL A 47 6.92 -4.32 -1.06
N ARG A 48 5.60 -4.15 -1.31
CA ARG A 48 4.95 -4.61 -2.55
C ARG A 48 5.54 -3.93 -3.78
N ALA A 49 5.77 -2.62 -3.73
CA ALA A 49 6.36 -1.85 -4.83
C ALA A 49 7.79 -2.32 -5.16
N LEU A 50 8.61 -2.54 -4.13
CA LEU A 50 9.98 -3.05 -4.29
C LEU A 50 9.99 -4.46 -4.91
N GLU A 51 9.14 -5.37 -4.44
CA GLU A 51 9.02 -6.72 -4.98
C GLU A 51 8.47 -6.76 -6.41
N LEU A 52 7.50 -5.89 -6.74
CA LEU A 52 7.04 -5.69 -8.13
C LEU A 52 8.17 -5.19 -9.03
N GLY A 53 9.12 -4.43 -8.48
CA GLY A 53 10.37 -4.03 -9.12
C GLY A 53 11.45 -5.11 -9.15
N GLY A 54 11.20 -6.30 -8.58
CA GLY A 54 12.15 -7.42 -8.49
C GLY A 54 13.21 -7.26 -7.42
N THR A 55 13.03 -6.34 -6.46
CA THR A 55 13.97 -6.14 -5.35
C THR A 55 13.58 -7.06 -4.19
N PRO A 56 14.47 -7.93 -3.69
CA PRO A 56 14.19 -8.72 -2.50
C PRO A 56 14.10 -7.80 -1.27
N VAL A 57 13.08 -8.03 -0.44
CA VAL A 57 12.81 -7.19 0.73
C VAL A 57 12.76 -8.03 2.00
N TRP A 58 13.33 -7.49 3.08
CA TRP A 58 13.14 -7.97 4.43
C TRP A 58 12.33 -6.96 5.24
N ALA A 59 11.11 -7.33 5.61
CA ALA A 59 10.14 -6.46 6.27
C ALA A 59 10.16 -6.68 7.79
N LEU A 60 10.50 -5.63 8.54
CA LEU A 60 10.63 -5.65 10.00
C LEU A 60 9.67 -4.66 10.65
N HIS A 61 9.14 -5.04 11.80
CA HIS A 61 8.32 -4.17 12.65
C HIS A 61 9.05 -3.91 13.96
N THR A 62 9.12 -2.63 14.34
CA THR A 62 9.63 -2.16 15.63
C THR A 62 8.55 -1.34 16.31
N GLY A 63 7.95 -1.89 17.36
CA GLY A 63 6.88 -1.23 18.11
C GLY A 63 7.16 -1.20 19.61
N ALA A 64 6.49 -0.30 20.33
CA ALA A 64 6.60 -0.23 21.80
C ALA A 64 5.38 -0.87 22.50
N ARG A 65 4.17 -0.39 22.22
CA ARG A 65 2.92 -0.75 22.93
C ARG A 65 1.86 -1.30 21.96
N GLN A 66 0.97 -2.16 22.46
CA GLN A 66 -0.22 -2.69 21.74
C GLN A 66 0.11 -3.30 20.36
N GLN A 67 1.23 -4.00 20.27
CA GLN A 67 1.71 -4.56 18.99
C GLN A 67 0.76 -5.64 18.45
N ALA A 68 0.12 -6.42 19.32
CA ALA A 68 -0.76 -7.49 18.92
C ALA A 68 -2.06 -6.96 18.29
N GLU A 69 -2.66 -5.94 18.90
CA GLU A 69 -3.87 -5.27 18.41
C GLU A 69 -3.59 -4.57 17.08
N LEU A 70 -2.49 -3.82 17.00
CA LEU A 70 -2.07 -3.14 15.77
C LEU A 70 -1.80 -4.14 14.64
N ARG A 71 -1.14 -5.28 14.94
CA ARG A 71 -0.88 -6.34 13.97
C ARG A 71 -2.17 -7.01 13.50
N ALA A 72 -3.10 -7.29 14.41
CA ALA A 72 -4.39 -7.87 14.07
C ALA A 72 -5.20 -6.94 13.16
N ALA A 73 -5.26 -5.65 13.51
CA ALA A 73 -5.92 -4.64 12.68
C ALA A 73 -5.22 -4.45 11.32
N GLY A 74 -3.88 -4.44 11.29
CA GLY A 74 -3.11 -4.43 10.04
C GLY A 74 -3.42 -5.64 9.15
N ALA A 75 -3.45 -6.85 9.73
CA ALA A 75 -3.78 -8.08 9.02
C ALA A 75 -5.22 -8.04 8.46
N ALA A 76 -6.18 -7.48 9.20
CA ALA A 76 -7.53 -7.26 8.69
C ALA A 76 -7.53 -6.34 7.46
N LEU A 77 -6.66 -5.34 7.42
CA LEU A 77 -6.42 -4.47 6.25
C LEU A 77 -5.57 -5.15 5.16
N GLY A 78 -5.27 -6.45 5.23
CA GLY A 78 -4.45 -7.14 4.24
C GLY A 78 -2.96 -6.74 4.24
N VAL A 79 -2.48 -6.12 5.33
CA VAL A 79 -1.05 -5.88 5.54
C VAL A 79 -0.36 -7.22 5.76
N ARG A 80 0.70 -7.49 4.99
CA ARG A 80 1.48 -8.72 5.14
C ARG A 80 2.25 -8.71 6.47
N PRO A 81 2.51 -9.90 7.07
CA PRO A 81 3.21 -9.96 8.34
C PRO A 81 4.65 -9.42 8.21
N PHE A 82 5.06 -8.64 9.22
CA PHE A 82 6.42 -8.16 9.40
C PHE A 82 7.11 -8.99 10.48
N GLU A 83 8.38 -9.31 10.31
CA GLU A 83 9.17 -9.99 11.34
C GLU A 83 9.48 -9.01 12.50
N GLU A 84 9.51 -9.53 13.73
CA GLU A 84 9.83 -8.70 14.90
C GLU A 84 11.33 -8.35 14.91
N GLY A 85 11.65 -7.05 14.96
CA GLY A 85 13.02 -6.54 14.82
C GLY A 85 13.98 -6.80 15.99
N ARG A 86 13.78 -7.84 16.81
CA ARG A 86 14.74 -8.21 17.88
C ARG A 86 15.97 -8.88 17.23
N ASP A 87 17.13 -8.25 17.34
CA ASP A 87 18.46 -8.76 16.91
C ASP A 87 18.80 -8.81 15.39
N ALA A 88 18.20 -7.97 14.55
CA ALA A 88 18.57 -7.88 13.13
C ALA A 88 19.88 -7.08 12.83
N GLY A 89 20.66 -6.74 13.87
CA GLY A 89 21.75 -5.76 13.79
C GLY A 89 23.12 -6.29 13.35
N THR A 90 23.36 -7.61 13.35
CA THR A 90 24.75 -8.13 13.30
C THR A 90 25.08 -9.04 12.10
N GLY A 91 24.13 -9.43 11.25
CA GLY A 91 24.34 -10.49 10.25
C GLY A 91 24.19 -10.14 8.76
N LEU A 92 23.62 -8.99 8.41
CA LEU A 92 23.29 -8.62 7.03
C LEU A 92 23.92 -7.26 6.70
N GLY A 93 25.20 -7.26 6.29
CA GLY A 93 25.94 -6.04 5.91
C GLY A 93 25.30 -5.24 4.77
N GLU A 94 25.77 -4.01 4.52
CA GLU A 94 25.44 -3.05 3.42
C GLU A 94 23.99 -3.01 2.85
N ALA A 95 23.00 -3.56 3.54
CA ALA A 95 21.61 -3.53 3.11
C ALA A 95 21.09 -2.09 3.25
N GLN A 96 20.51 -1.55 2.17
CA GLN A 96 19.81 -0.28 2.26
C GLN A 96 18.61 -0.44 3.20
N VAL A 97 18.51 0.44 4.20
CA VAL A 97 17.41 0.44 5.16
C VAL A 97 16.50 1.64 4.87
N LEU A 98 15.22 1.35 4.66
CA LEU A 98 14.15 2.32 4.55
C LEU A 98 13.34 2.29 5.85
N HIS A 99 13.28 3.42 6.53
CA HIS A 99 12.54 3.55 7.79
C HIS A 99 11.20 4.23 7.53
N VAL A 100 10.10 3.53 7.81
CA VAL A 100 8.75 4.09 7.72
C VAL A 100 8.31 4.53 9.11
N VAL A 101 8.05 5.82 9.27
CA VAL A 101 7.80 6.46 10.56
C VAL A 101 6.60 7.39 10.46
N SER A 102 5.90 7.64 11.57
CA SER A 102 4.97 8.77 11.65
C SER A 102 5.73 10.08 11.46
N GLU A 103 5.10 11.06 10.82
CA GLU A 103 5.62 12.43 10.71
C GLU A 103 5.90 13.01 12.11
N GLY A 104 7.07 13.63 12.30
CA GLY A 104 7.53 14.09 13.61
C GLY A 104 7.87 12.99 14.63
N GLY A 105 7.87 11.72 14.19
CA GLY A 105 8.17 10.55 15.01
C GLY A 105 9.67 10.27 15.17
N ALA A 106 10.04 8.99 15.26
CA ALA A 106 11.43 8.56 15.40
C ALA A 106 12.28 9.06 14.22
N ALA A 107 13.51 9.49 14.50
CA ALA A 107 14.49 9.92 13.51
C ALA A 107 15.65 8.91 13.44
N PRO A 108 15.45 7.73 12.85
CA PRO A 108 16.51 6.75 12.70
C PRO A 108 17.55 7.21 11.68
N ASP A 109 18.73 6.59 11.73
CA ASP A 109 19.77 6.78 10.74
C ASP A 109 19.44 6.03 9.45
N GLY A 110 19.32 6.76 8.34
CA GLY A 110 18.98 6.20 7.02
C GLY A 110 17.85 6.95 6.32
N VAL A 111 17.44 6.43 5.16
CA VAL A 111 16.35 7.01 4.36
C VAL A 111 15.05 6.89 5.14
N THR A 112 14.37 8.02 5.35
CA THR A 112 13.15 8.07 6.15
C THR A 112 11.92 8.37 5.30
N VAL A 113 10.92 7.50 5.42
CA VAL A 113 9.61 7.60 4.78
C VAL A 113 8.61 8.07 5.82
N ALA A 114 8.38 9.38 5.91
CA ALA A 114 7.40 9.94 6.84
C ALA A 114 5.96 9.69 6.38
N VAL A 115 5.09 9.36 7.33
CA VAL A 115 3.66 9.15 7.13
C VAL A 115 2.88 10.18 7.93
N ALA A 116 2.12 10.99 7.22
CA ALA A 116 1.29 12.03 7.81
C ALA A 116 0.14 11.44 8.64
N PRO A 117 -0.32 12.16 9.68
CA PRO A 117 -1.30 11.65 10.62
C PRO A 117 -2.66 11.32 9.99
N VAL A 118 -3.38 10.43 10.66
CA VAL A 118 -4.78 10.14 10.39
C VAL A 118 -5.62 10.66 11.55
N HIS A 119 -6.62 11.46 11.23
CA HIS A 119 -7.60 12.00 12.17
C HIS A 119 -8.89 11.19 12.09
N GLY A 120 -9.46 10.87 13.25
CA GLY A 120 -10.74 10.18 13.39
C GLY A 120 -10.80 9.42 14.72
N ASP A 121 -12.00 9.04 15.13
CA ASP A 121 -12.26 8.69 16.52
C ASP A 121 -11.87 7.25 16.92
N ASP A 122 -11.95 6.28 16.00
CA ASP A 122 -11.58 4.89 16.28
C ASP A 122 -10.15 4.54 15.86
N PRO A 123 -9.43 3.70 16.63
CA PRO A 123 -8.05 3.29 16.30
C PRO A 123 -7.97 2.26 15.15
N GLY A 124 -9.08 1.61 14.78
CA GLY A 124 -9.16 0.55 13.77
C GLY A 124 -10.30 0.74 12.77
N PRO A 125 -10.61 -0.29 11.94
CA PRO A 125 -11.87 -0.30 11.21
C PRO A 125 -13.03 -0.28 12.21
N PRO A 126 -14.07 0.53 11.98
CA PRO A 126 -15.26 0.49 12.83
C PRO A 126 -15.86 -0.92 12.85
N ASP A 127 -16.51 -1.29 13.96
CA ASP A 127 -17.17 -2.59 14.07
C ASP A 127 -18.14 -2.82 12.92
N GLY A 128 -17.97 -3.94 12.21
CA GLY A 128 -18.80 -4.32 11.06
C GLY A 128 -18.44 -3.66 9.72
N ALA A 129 -17.49 -2.71 9.68
CA ALA A 129 -17.01 -2.14 8.43
C ALA A 129 -16.08 -3.12 7.68
N ASP A 130 -16.13 -3.14 6.34
CA ASP A 130 -15.16 -3.87 5.52
C ASP A 130 -13.75 -3.28 5.77
N PRO A 131 -12.79 -4.06 6.32
CA PRO A 131 -11.43 -3.57 6.54
C PRO A 131 -10.74 -3.08 5.26
N THR A 132 -11.14 -3.62 4.10
CA THR A 132 -10.65 -3.17 2.79
C THR A 132 -11.11 -1.75 2.49
N ALA A 133 -12.29 -1.34 2.94
CA ALA A 133 -12.78 0.03 2.75
C ALA A 133 -11.92 1.03 3.52
N LEU A 134 -11.53 0.70 4.76
CA LEU A 134 -10.55 1.51 5.50
C LEU A 134 -9.20 1.54 4.78
N ARG A 135 -8.73 0.40 4.24
CA ARG A 135 -7.50 0.38 3.44
C ARG A 135 -7.59 1.34 2.25
N LEU A 136 -8.66 1.25 1.45
CA LEU A 136 -8.87 2.15 0.31
C LEU A 136 -8.89 3.62 0.77
N ALA A 137 -9.65 3.94 1.81
CA ALA A 137 -9.75 5.28 2.37
C ALA A 137 -8.38 5.86 2.74
N LEU A 138 -7.51 5.08 3.38
CA LEU A 138 -6.14 5.48 3.74
C LEU A 138 -5.22 5.68 2.53
N LEU A 139 -5.49 5.02 1.41
CA LEU A 139 -4.74 5.12 0.15
C LEU A 139 -5.22 6.26 -0.77
N THR A 140 -6.37 6.88 -0.48
CA THR A 140 -6.92 7.97 -1.31
C THR A 140 -6.10 9.26 -1.27
N ARG A 141 -5.16 9.38 -0.32
CA ARG A 141 -4.29 10.55 -0.17
C ARG A 141 -2.82 10.13 -0.13
N PRO A 142 -1.92 10.96 -0.66
CA PRO A 142 -0.48 10.70 -0.60
C PRO A 142 -0.03 10.49 0.84
N ARG A 143 0.97 9.62 1.04
CA ARG A 143 1.46 9.22 2.39
C ARG A 143 1.89 10.40 3.27
N ASN A 144 2.32 11.51 2.67
CA ASN A 144 2.78 12.74 3.32
C ASN A 144 1.67 13.78 3.54
N THR A 145 0.42 13.43 3.24
CA THR A 145 -0.75 14.31 3.42
C THR A 145 -1.65 13.77 4.53
N PRO A 146 -2.05 14.58 5.53
CA PRO A 146 -2.98 14.14 6.56
C PRO A 146 -4.31 13.65 5.98
N VAL A 147 -4.94 12.68 6.64
CA VAL A 147 -6.22 12.10 6.22
C VAL A 147 -7.23 12.18 7.35
N HIS A 148 -8.46 12.57 7.03
CA HIS A 148 -9.59 12.53 7.96
C HIS A 148 -10.49 11.36 7.58
N ILE A 149 -10.68 10.42 8.52
CA ILE A 149 -11.52 9.23 8.32
C ILE A 149 -12.77 9.38 9.18
N GLY A 150 -13.87 9.75 8.53
CA GLY A 150 -15.21 9.76 9.09
C GLY A 150 -16.11 8.70 8.45
N PRO A 151 -17.36 8.54 8.92
CA PRO A 151 -18.31 7.56 8.40
C PRO A 151 -18.56 7.68 6.89
N ASP A 152 -18.74 8.90 6.38
CA ASP A 152 -19.01 9.15 4.95
C ASP A 152 -17.85 8.69 4.07
N VAL A 153 -16.60 8.97 4.48
CA VAL A 153 -15.39 8.55 3.76
C VAL A 153 -15.30 7.02 3.69
N LEU A 154 -15.69 6.32 4.76
CA LEU A 154 -15.70 4.87 4.78
C LEU A 154 -16.83 4.29 3.93
N ALA A 155 -18.00 4.92 3.93
CA ALA A 155 -19.12 4.54 3.07
C ALA A 155 -18.75 4.70 1.58
N ASP A 156 -18.19 5.84 1.19
CA ASP A 156 -17.74 6.10 -0.18
C ASP A 156 -16.67 5.08 -0.64
N ALA A 157 -15.75 4.72 0.26
CA ALA A 157 -14.74 3.71 -0.01
C ALA A 157 -15.36 2.30 -0.16
N ALA A 158 -16.34 1.95 0.67
CA ALA A 158 -17.05 0.68 0.57
C ALA A 158 -17.86 0.59 -0.74
N ASP A 159 -18.56 1.65 -1.12
CA ASP A 159 -19.31 1.73 -2.37
C ASP A 159 -18.41 1.62 -3.59
N THR A 160 -17.25 2.31 -3.56
CA THR A 160 -16.23 2.21 -4.61
C THR A 160 -15.73 0.77 -4.75
N LEU A 161 -15.41 0.09 -3.64
CA LEU A 161 -14.97 -1.30 -3.67
C LEU A 161 -16.06 -2.25 -4.17
N GLY A 162 -17.29 -2.07 -3.71
CA GLY A 162 -18.43 -2.88 -4.16
C GLY A 162 -18.72 -2.71 -5.64
N HIS A 163 -18.52 -1.50 -6.17
CA HIS A 163 -18.60 -1.21 -7.60
C HIS A 163 -17.47 -1.89 -8.39
N TRP A 164 -16.21 -1.68 -7.99
CA TRP A 164 -15.06 -2.28 -8.67
C TRP A 164 -15.05 -3.80 -8.63
N ARG A 165 -15.40 -4.42 -7.50
CA ARG A 165 -15.48 -5.89 -7.40
C ARG A 165 -16.54 -6.47 -8.34
N ARG A 166 -17.69 -5.81 -8.52
CA ARG A 166 -18.71 -6.20 -9.50
C ARG A 166 -18.19 -6.06 -10.93
N ALA A 167 -17.59 -4.92 -11.26
CA ALA A 167 -17.02 -4.68 -12.59
C ALA A 167 -15.94 -5.73 -12.94
N VAL A 168 -15.03 -6.03 -12.00
CA VAL A 168 -14.00 -7.07 -12.15
C VAL A 168 -14.63 -8.46 -12.35
N ALA A 169 -15.68 -8.80 -11.61
CA ALA A 169 -16.40 -10.06 -11.78
C ALA A 169 -17.07 -10.19 -13.15
N ASP A 170 -17.64 -9.10 -13.67
CA ASP A 170 -18.24 -9.07 -15.00
C ASP A 170 -17.16 -9.23 -16.09
N TRP A 171 -16.05 -8.50 -15.98
CA TRP A 171 -14.94 -8.58 -16.94
C TRP A 171 -14.24 -9.95 -16.92
N ALA A 172 -14.18 -10.62 -15.76
CA ALA A 172 -13.59 -11.95 -15.62
C ALA A 172 -14.31 -13.04 -16.45
N GLN A 173 -15.55 -12.79 -16.90
CA GLN A 173 -16.29 -13.69 -17.79
C GLN A 173 -15.88 -13.58 -19.26
N ARG A 174 -15.02 -12.61 -19.59
CA ARG A 174 -14.53 -12.38 -20.95
C ARG A 174 -13.15 -13.01 -21.14
N PRO A 175 -12.73 -13.34 -22.37
CA PRO A 175 -11.38 -13.84 -22.62
C PRO A 175 -10.32 -12.86 -22.11
N SER A 176 -9.36 -13.36 -21.32
CA SER A 176 -8.25 -12.55 -20.81
C SER A 176 -7.46 -11.89 -21.94
N ARG A 177 -6.98 -10.67 -21.69
CA ARG A 177 -6.13 -9.89 -22.58
C ARG A 177 -5.03 -9.22 -21.75
N PRO A 178 -3.78 -9.16 -22.23
CA PRO A 178 -2.71 -8.55 -21.47
C PRO A 178 -3.00 -7.08 -21.16
N VAL A 179 -2.51 -6.61 -20.00
CA VAL A 179 -2.48 -5.17 -19.68
C VAL A 179 -1.71 -4.43 -20.77
N PRO A 180 -2.30 -3.40 -21.40
CA PRO A 180 -1.59 -2.59 -22.40
C PRO A 180 -0.35 -1.93 -21.82
N ASP A 181 0.72 -1.83 -22.62
CA ASP A 181 2.00 -1.30 -22.16
C ASP A 181 1.91 0.15 -21.66
N ALA A 182 1.05 0.98 -22.28
CA ALA A 182 0.80 2.35 -21.84
C ALA A 182 0.20 2.39 -20.43
N VAL A 183 -0.88 1.62 -20.19
CA VAL A 183 -1.53 1.53 -18.88
C VAL A 183 -0.56 0.97 -17.83
N ARG A 184 0.23 -0.05 -18.19
CA ARG A 184 1.28 -0.60 -17.31
C ARG A 184 2.33 0.46 -16.95
N ALA A 185 2.75 1.27 -17.93
CA ALA A 185 3.71 2.35 -17.72
C ALA A 185 3.14 3.44 -16.82
N ASP A 186 1.88 3.83 -16.99
CA ASP A 186 1.21 4.84 -16.16
C ASP A 186 1.06 4.37 -14.71
N LEU A 187 0.61 3.13 -14.51
CA LEU A 187 0.55 2.50 -13.17
C LEU A 187 1.92 2.51 -12.50
N ARG A 188 2.95 2.08 -13.25
CA ARG A 188 4.32 2.03 -12.75
C ARG A 188 4.87 3.42 -12.43
N ALA A 189 4.64 4.40 -13.29
CA ALA A 189 5.09 5.76 -13.07
C ALA A 189 4.51 6.34 -11.79
N ALA A 190 3.21 6.11 -11.52
CA ALA A 190 2.57 6.57 -10.29
C ALA A 190 3.24 5.97 -9.04
N TRP A 191 3.29 4.65 -8.89
CA TRP A 191 3.85 4.10 -7.64
C TRP A 191 5.37 4.25 -7.54
N GLU A 192 6.09 4.40 -8.65
CA GLU A 192 7.54 4.66 -8.64
C GLU A 192 7.87 6.10 -8.24
N ASP A 193 6.91 7.03 -8.33
CA ASP A 193 7.01 8.38 -7.82
C ASP A 193 6.43 8.48 -6.40
N ASP A 194 7.27 8.17 -5.42
CA ASP A 194 6.98 8.35 -4.00
C ASP A 194 5.78 7.58 -3.43
N LEU A 195 5.50 6.39 -4.00
CA LEU A 195 4.33 5.57 -3.66
C LEU A 195 3.01 6.32 -3.86
N ASP A 196 2.84 7.01 -4.99
CA ASP A 196 1.60 7.71 -5.35
C ASP A 196 0.43 6.74 -5.61
N ALA A 197 -0.10 6.13 -4.55
CA ALA A 197 -1.30 5.31 -4.58
C ALA A 197 -2.52 6.07 -5.13
N PRO A 198 -2.76 7.36 -4.83
CA PRO A 198 -3.81 8.15 -5.50
C PRO A 198 -3.65 8.20 -7.02
N GLY A 199 -2.42 8.34 -7.53
CA GLY A 199 -2.12 8.24 -8.95
C GLY A 199 -2.51 6.88 -9.54
N VAL A 200 -2.16 5.78 -8.86
CA VAL A 200 -2.57 4.43 -9.25
C VAL A 200 -4.10 4.28 -9.29
N LEU A 201 -4.81 4.78 -8.27
CA LEU A 201 -6.28 4.77 -8.22
C LEU A 201 -6.89 5.61 -9.36
N THR A 202 -6.22 6.69 -9.77
CA THR A 202 -6.66 7.53 -10.91
C THR A 202 -6.54 6.77 -12.23
N VAL A 203 -5.43 6.03 -12.43
CA VAL A 203 -5.26 5.19 -13.63
C VAL A 203 -6.32 4.09 -13.69
N LEU A 204 -6.70 3.48 -12.55
CA LEU A 204 -7.78 2.48 -12.52
C LEU A 204 -9.13 3.07 -12.97
N ARG A 205 -9.52 4.24 -12.45
CA ARG A 205 -10.77 4.92 -12.88
C ARG A 205 -10.77 5.27 -14.37
N ALA A 206 -9.62 5.66 -14.92
CA ALA A 206 -9.48 5.92 -16.34
C ALA A 206 -9.63 4.62 -17.17
N ALA A 207 -8.96 3.54 -16.77
CA ALA A 207 -9.03 2.25 -17.45
C ALA A 207 -10.45 1.64 -17.44
N GLU A 208 -11.19 1.81 -16.34
CA GLU A 208 -12.57 1.38 -16.20
C GLU A 208 -13.49 2.00 -17.27
N THR A 209 -13.29 3.28 -17.58
CA THR A 209 -14.17 4.05 -18.46
C THR A 209 -13.66 4.16 -19.90
N ASP A 210 -12.43 3.74 -20.18
CA ASP A 210 -11.84 3.79 -21.52
C ASP A 210 -12.54 2.82 -22.49
N PRO A 211 -13.27 3.32 -23.51
CA PRO A 211 -13.98 2.46 -24.46
C PRO A 211 -13.04 1.66 -25.38
N ALA A 212 -11.78 2.05 -25.52
CA ALA A 212 -10.78 1.33 -26.32
C ALA A 212 -10.22 0.10 -25.58
N LEU A 213 -10.39 0.02 -24.25
CA LEU A 213 -9.87 -1.07 -23.46
C LEU A 213 -10.86 -2.24 -23.42
N ALA A 214 -10.43 -3.40 -23.94
CA ALA A 214 -11.22 -4.61 -23.87
C ALA A 214 -11.43 -5.07 -22.41
N ASP A 215 -12.59 -5.64 -22.10
CA ASP A 215 -12.94 -6.13 -20.75
C ASP A 215 -11.85 -7.03 -20.13
N GLY A 216 -11.34 -8.00 -20.90
CA GLY A 216 -10.26 -8.88 -20.43
C GLY A 216 -8.98 -8.13 -20.05
N ALA A 217 -8.70 -6.99 -20.68
CA ALA A 217 -7.56 -6.14 -20.36
C ALA A 217 -7.85 -5.24 -19.15
N ARG A 218 -9.11 -4.80 -18.95
CA ARG A 218 -9.53 -4.12 -17.72
C ARG A 218 -9.37 -5.03 -16.51
N PHE A 219 -9.82 -6.28 -16.63
CA PHE A 219 -9.62 -7.31 -15.61
C PHE A 219 -8.14 -7.46 -15.23
N GLU A 220 -7.26 -7.73 -16.21
CA GLU A 220 -5.84 -7.89 -15.94
C GLU A 220 -5.19 -6.61 -15.38
N THR A 221 -5.68 -5.43 -15.77
CA THR A 221 -5.20 -4.13 -15.26
C THR A 221 -5.50 -4.00 -13.76
N TYR A 222 -6.75 -4.28 -13.37
CA TYR A 222 -7.17 -4.26 -11.98
C TYR A 222 -6.44 -5.30 -11.15
N ALA A 223 -6.33 -6.54 -11.64
CA ALA A 223 -5.58 -7.60 -10.97
C ALA A 223 -4.08 -7.27 -10.81
N TYR A 224 -3.48 -6.62 -11.82
CA TYR A 224 -2.09 -6.17 -11.76
C TYR A 224 -1.87 -5.07 -10.71
N ALA A 225 -2.72 -4.05 -10.68
CA ALA A 225 -2.65 -2.98 -9.70
C ALA A 225 -2.93 -3.49 -8.27
N ASP A 226 -3.80 -4.49 -8.11
CA ASP A 226 -4.16 -5.05 -6.81
C ASP A 226 -2.99 -5.75 -6.11
N ARG A 227 -1.96 -6.18 -6.85
CA ARG A 227 -0.72 -6.69 -6.27
C ARG A 227 0.00 -5.64 -5.41
N LEU A 228 -0.07 -4.37 -5.81
CA LEU A 228 0.42 -3.23 -5.04
C LEU A 228 -0.61 -2.81 -4.00
N LEU A 229 -1.85 -2.58 -4.44
CA LEU A 229 -2.85 -1.91 -3.62
C LEU A 229 -3.42 -2.81 -2.52
N GLY A 230 -3.53 -4.13 -2.72
CA GLY A 230 -4.03 -5.08 -1.72
C GLY A 230 -5.51 -4.85 -1.34
N LEU A 231 -6.33 -4.46 -2.30
CA LEU A 231 -7.77 -4.20 -2.15
C LEU A 231 -8.65 -5.43 -2.38
N ASP A 232 -8.05 -6.59 -2.70
CA ASP A 232 -8.77 -7.85 -2.88
C ASP A 232 -9.93 -7.67 -3.89
N LEU A 233 -9.57 -7.12 -5.07
CA LEU A 233 -10.54 -6.76 -6.12
C LEU A 233 -11.04 -8.00 -6.86
N THR A 234 -10.26 -9.08 -6.83
CA THR A 234 -10.61 -10.40 -7.38
C THR A 234 -11.29 -11.30 -6.35
N ARG A 235 -11.68 -10.78 -5.18
CA ARG A 235 -12.38 -11.54 -4.15
C ARG A 235 -13.67 -12.15 -4.71
N GLY A 236 -13.89 -13.44 -4.45
CA GLY A 236 -15.14 -14.12 -4.80
C GLY A 236 -15.24 -14.61 -6.26
N LEU A 237 -14.24 -14.36 -7.11
CA LEU A 237 -14.18 -15.00 -8.42
C LEU A 237 -14.13 -16.53 -8.27
N GLY A 238 -15.02 -17.22 -8.99
CA GLY A 238 -15.14 -18.68 -8.91
C GLY A 238 -15.89 -19.22 -7.68
N THR A 239 -16.45 -18.36 -6.83
CA THR A 239 -17.39 -18.80 -5.79
C THR A 239 -18.80 -18.82 -6.39
N PRO A 240 -19.48 -19.98 -6.48
CA PRO A 240 -20.87 -20.01 -6.94
C PRO A 240 -21.75 -19.23 -5.95
N ALA A 241 -22.71 -18.48 -6.49
CA ALA A 241 -23.74 -17.77 -5.72
C ALA A 241 -24.66 -18.73 -4.96
#